data_AF-A0AAF0MIW2-F1
#
_entry.id   AF-A0AAF0MIW2-F1
#
_cell.length_a   1.000
_cell.length_b   1.000
_cell.length_c   1.000
_cell.angle_alpha   90.00
_cell.angle_beta   90.00
_cell.angle_gamma   90.00
#
_symmetry.space_group_name_H-M   'P 1'
#
loop_
_entity.id
_entity.type
_entity.pdbx_description
1 polymer ?
#
loop_
_entity_poly.entity_id
_entity_poly.type
_entity_poly.pdbx_seq_one_letter_code
_entity_poly.pdbx_strand_id
1 'polypeptide(L)'
;MQSMHEPATDALLLRDRFLKSYRGPFGPFTADEGSDAGYASASSPDGESTTAVVFEICADPIPEFASKKQFIESKRKRLGPMGKLKEFVTPAGFDESYGGILNYHLLGKTGGFFFYTGRKGDVVIFIQAYHTAGKETISDADRDGLIQAVFDTLARLSHWK
;
A
#
# COMPACT_ATOMS: atom_id res chain seq x y z
N MET A 1 -23.55 -18.80 -28.68
CA MET A 1 -23.16 -17.59 -27.92
C MET A 1 -22.11 -18.02 -26.92
N GLN A 2 -20.85 -17.70 -27.18
CA GLN A 2 -19.78 -17.92 -26.21
C GLN A 2 -19.95 -16.89 -25.10
N SER A 3 -20.27 -17.36 -23.90
CA SER A 3 -20.16 -16.56 -22.69
C SER A 3 -18.72 -16.09 -22.60
N MET A 4 -18.46 -14.81 -22.86
CA MET A 4 -17.18 -14.19 -22.54
C MET A 4 -17.09 -14.23 -21.01
N HIS A 5 -16.40 -15.24 -20.47
CA HIS A 5 -15.94 -15.19 -19.09
C HIS A 5 -14.92 -14.05 -19.02
N GLU A 6 -15.39 -12.87 -18.67
CA GLU A 6 -14.54 -11.79 -18.19
C GLU A 6 -13.73 -12.34 -17.01
N PRO A 7 -12.40 -12.10 -16.95
CA PRO A 7 -11.63 -12.53 -15.81
C PRO A 7 -12.17 -11.80 -14.58
N ALA A 8 -12.65 -12.55 -13.59
CA ALA A 8 -12.91 -12.02 -12.26
C ALA A 8 -11.66 -11.26 -11.81
N THR A 9 -11.81 -10.05 -11.26
CA THR A 9 -10.67 -9.32 -10.71
C THR A 9 -9.98 -10.22 -9.70
N ASP A 10 -8.71 -10.54 -9.95
CA ASP A 10 -7.87 -11.28 -9.02
C ASP A 10 -6.66 -10.42 -8.61
N ALA A 11 -6.10 -10.72 -7.43
CA ALA A 11 -5.01 -9.96 -6.86
C ALA A 11 -3.74 -10.01 -7.73
N LEU A 12 -3.51 -11.11 -8.46
CA LEU A 12 -2.36 -11.27 -9.36
C LEU A 12 -2.42 -10.25 -10.51
N LEU A 13 -3.59 -10.09 -11.14
CA LEU A 13 -3.80 -9.13 -12.21
C LEU A 13 -3.53 -7.69 -11.72
N LEU A 14 -3.99 -7.37 -10.51
CA LEU A 14 -3.74 -6.06 -9.88
C LEU A 14 -2.25 -5.83 -9.65
N ARG A 15 -1.58 -6.76 -8.99
CA ARG A 15 -0.14 -6.69 -8.75
C ARG A 15 0.63 -6.53 -10.06
N ASP A 16 0.37 -7.38 -11.06
CA ASP A 16 1.10 -7.35 -12.32
C ASP A 16 0.90 -6.04 -13.10
N ARG A 17 -0.29 -5.45 -13.02
CA ARG A 17 -0.56 -4.11 -13.58
C ARG A 17 0.20 -3.02 -12.82
N PHE A 18 0.21 -3.07 -11.50
CA PHE A 18 0.98 -2.15 -10.68
C PHE A 18 2.47 -2.24 -11.05
N LEU A 19 3.05 -3.45 -11.11
CA LEU A 19 4.44 -3.68 -11.51
C LEU A 19 4.77 -3.09 -12.89
N LYS A 20 3.87 -3.28 -13.86
CA LYS A 20 4.06 -2.76 -15.22
C LYS A 20 4.03 -1.23 -15.28
N SER A 21 3.21 -0.59 -14.46
CA SER A 21 2.90 0.85 -14.57
C SER A 21 3.65 1.74 -13.59
N TYR A 22 4.07 1.23 -12.44
CA TYR A 22 4.74 2.02 -11.42
C TYR A 22 6.15 2.47 -11.87
N ARG A 23 6.39 3.79 -11.86
CA ARG A 23 7.67 4.43 -12.18
C ARG A 23 7.95 5.54 -11.16
N GLY A 24 7.98 5.16 -9.89
CA GLY A 24 8.11 6.10 -8.77
C GLY A 24 9.41 5.96 -7.97
N PRO A 25 9.57 6.78 -6.92
CA PRO A 25 10.80 6.99 -6.17
C PRO A 25 11.23 5.79 -5.31
N PHE A 26 10.28 4.90 -4.97
CA PHE A 26 10.57 3.68 -4.21
C PHE A 26 11.30 2.59 -5.02
N GLY A 27 11.73 2.86 -6.24
CA GLY A 27 12.44 1.89 -7.09
C GLY A 27 11.53 0.85 -7.76
N PRO A 28 12.10 -0.08 -8.54
CA PRO A 28 11.34 -1.12 -9.20
C PRO A 28 10.83 -2.15 -8.19
N PHE A 29 9.54 -2.43 -8.26
CA PHE A 29 8.94 -3.51 -7.48
C PHE A 29 9.11 -4.86 -8.19
N THR A 30 9.18 -5.92 -7.40
CA THR A 30 9.16 -7.33 -7.82
C THR A 30 8.00 -8.05 -7.13
N ALA A 31 7.40 -9.02 -7.81
CA ALA A 31 6.36 -9.84 -7.20
C ALA A 31 6.94 -10.70 -6.06
N ASP A 32 6.22 -10.79 -4.95
CA ASP A 32 6.59 -11.69 -3.86
C ASP A 32 6.04 -13.12 -4.12
N GLU A 33 6.76 -14.11 -3.59
CA GLU A 33 6.31 -15.50 -3.58
C GLU A 33 5.05 -15.67 -2.69
N GLY A 34 4.23 -16.68 -2.97
CA GLY A 34 3.01 -16.95 -2.19
C GLY A 34 1.78 -16.11 -2.57
N SER A 35 1.83 -15.38 -3.68
CA SER A 35 0.66 -14.70 -4.23
C SER A 35 -0.29 -15.70 -4.91
N ASP A 36 -1.60 -15.49 -4.77
CA ASP A 36 -2.70 -16.19 -5.43
C ASP A 36 -3.80 -15.22 -5.88
N ALA A 37 -4.94 -15.75 -6.33
CA ALA A 37 -6.05 -14.95 -6.85
C ALA A 37 -6.71 -14.04 -5.80
N GLY A 38 -6.67 -14.40 -4.52
CA GLY A 38 -7.24 -13.61 -3.42
C GLY A 38 -6.23 -12.69 -2.74
N TYR A 39 -4.94 -12.98 -2.85
CA TYR A 39 -3.88 -12.23 -2.18
C TYR A 39 -2.65 -12.11 -3.08
N ALA A 40 -2.16 -10.90 -3.33
CA ALA A 40 -0.90 -10.72 -4.05
C ALA A 40 -0.12 -9.55 -3.51
N SER A 41 1.20 -9.69 -3.43
CA SER A 41 2.08 -8.61 -2.98
C SER A 41 3.28 -8.42 -3.89
N ALA A 42 3.80 -7.20 -3.85
CA ALA A 42 5.04 -6.84 -4.50
C ALA A 42 5.89 -5.98 -3.56
N SER A 43 7.20 -6.19 -3.60
CA SER A 43 8.16 -5.46 -2.79
C SER A 43 9.26 -4.83 -3.63
N SER A 44 9.80 -3.70 -3.16
CA SER A 44 10.97 -3.03 -3.72
C SER A 44 12.03 -2.93 -2.62
N PRO A 45 13.03 -3.82 -2.61
CA PRO A 45 14.20 -3.68 -1.75
C PRO A 45 15.19 -2.68 -2.36
N ASP A 46 15.57 -1.67 -1.59
CA ASP A 46 16.58 -0.70 -1.98
C ASP A 46 17.56 -0.48 -0.80
N GLY A 47 18.61 -1.31 -0.80
CA GLY A 47 19.57 -1.42 0.29
C GLY A 47 18.89 -1.94 1.56
N GLU A 48 18.94 -1.13 2.62
CA GLU A 48 18.25 -1.43 3.90
C GLU A 48 16.80 -0.94 3.94
N SER A 49 16.31 -0.30 2.86
CA SER A 49 14.93 0.16 2.75
C SER A 49 14.08 -0.89 2.05
N THR A 50 12.82 -1.01 2.45
CA THR A 50 11.89 -1.95 1.82
C THR A 50 10.51 -1.33 1.77
N THR A 51 9.90 -1.36 0.59
CA THR A 51 8.50 -0.99 0.41
C THR A 51 7.74 -2.17 -0.13
N ALA A 52 6.58 -2.46 0.45
CA ALA A 52 5.69 -3.53 0.03
C ALA A 52 4.29 -2.96 -0.23
N VAL A 53 3.67 -3.45 -1.29
CA VAL A 53 2.26 -3.20 -1.64
C VAL A 53 1.56 -4.54 -1.70
N VAL A 54 0.43 -4.64 -1.02
CA VAL A 54 -0.42 -5.83 -0.96
C VAL A 54 -1.78 -5.49 -1.53
N PHE A 55 -2.29 -6.40 -2.34
CA PHE A 55 -3.62 -6.42 -2.92
C PHE A 55 -4.37 -7.63 -2.37
N GLU A 56 -5.52 -7.40 -1.74
CA GLU A 56 -6.38 -8.46 -1.21
C GLU A 56 -7.77 -8.34 -1.84
N ILE A 57 -8.25 -9.40 -2.47
CA ILE A 57 -9.63 -9.51 -2.96
C ILE A 57 -10.43 -10.23 -1.87
N CYS A 58 -11.36 -9.52 -1.26
CA CYS A 58 -12.09 -9.97 -0.10
C CYS A 58 -13.59 -10.10 -0.42
N ALA A 59 -14.18 -11.24 -0.08
CA ALA A 59 -15.64 -11.40 -0.13
C ALA A 59 -16.36 -10.44 0.84
N ASP A 60 -15.73 -10.14 1.99
CA ASP A 60 -16.15 -9.09 2.91
C ASP A 60 -14.96 -8.14 3.20
N PRO A 61 -14.86 -7.02 2.46
CA PRO A 61 -13.70 -6.11 2.51
C PRO A 61 -13.73 -5.16 3.71
N ILE A 62 -14.89 -4.97 4.36
CA ILE A 62 -15.04 -4.07 5.52
C ILE A 62 -14.24 -4.55 6.75
N PRO A 63 -14.40 -5.81 7.23
CA PRO A 63 -13.64 -6.30 8.37
C PRO A 63 -12.14 -6.38 8.06
N GLU A 64 -11.76 -6.69 6.82
CA GLU A 64 -10.34 -6.73 6.45
C GLU A 64 -9.72 -5.33 6.48
N PHE A 65 -10.41 -4.33 5.92
CA PHE A 65 -10.00 -2.92 6.05
C PHE A 65 -9.86 -2.51 7.53
N ALA A 66 -10.84 -2.86 8.37
CA ALA A 66 -10.81 -2.57 9.80
C ALA A 66 -9.62 -3.24 10.50
N SER A 67 -9.31 -4.50 10.15
CA SER A 67 -8.14 -5.24 10.64
C SER A 67 -6.83 -4.53 10.27
N LYS A 68 -6.65 -4.13 9.01
CA LYS A 68 -5.46 -3.37 8.59
C LYS A 68 -5.36 -2.02 9.29
N LYS A 69 -6.47 -1.30 9.46
CA LYS A 69 -6.49 -0.03 10.20
C LYS A 69 -6.05 -0.24 11.65
N GLN A 70 -6.60 -1.23 12.35
CA GLN A 70 -6.20 -1.58 13.72
C GLN A 70 -4.71 -1.94 13.80
N PHE A 71 -4.18 -2.64 12.79
CA PHE A 71 -2.74 -2.92 12.72
C PHE A 71 -1.92 -1.63 12.66
N ILE A 72 -2.29 -0.66 11.82
CA ILE A 72 -1.59 0.64 11.73
C ILE A 72 -1.67 1.38 13.07
N GLU A 73 -2.85 1.45 13.67
CA GLU A 73 -3.05 2.08 14.98
C GLU A 73 -2.23 1.40 16.08
N SER A 74 -2.09 0.07 16.04
CA SER A 74 -1.25 -0.68 16.99
C SER A 74 0.23 -0.26 16.93
N LYS A 75 0.71 0.20 15.76
CA LYS A 75 2.09 0.69 15.60
C LYS A 75 2.34 1.97 16.38
N ARG A 76 1.31 2.79 16.66
CA ARG A 76 1.44 3.99 17.50
C ARG A 76 2.01 3.66 18.88
N LYS A 77 1.55 2.56 19.50
CA LYS A 77 2.07 2.12 20.80
C LYS A 77 3.50 1.55 20.66
N ARG A 78 3.71 0.66 19.68
CA ARG A 78 4.99 -0.04 19.50
C ARG A 78 6.13 0.88 19.10
N LEU A 79 5.85 1.86 18.24
CA LEU A 79 6.84 2.79 17.68
C LEU A 79 6.92 4.11 18.45
N GLY A 80 6.09 4.31 19.49
CA GLY A 80 6.08 5.53 20.31
C GLY A 80 7.45 6.00 20.81
N PRO A 81 8.36 5.10 21.24
CA PRO A 81 9.73 5.48 21.60
C PRO A 81 10.56 6.04 20.44
N MET A 82 10.17 5.78 19.19
CA MET A 82 10.86 6.22 17.97
C MET A 82 10.27 7.51 17.36
N GLY A 83 9.15 8.00 17.91
CA GLY A 83 8.44 9.17 17.40
C GLY A 83 6.92 9.00 17.50
N LYS A 84 6.18 10.05 17.15
CA LYS A 84 4.71 9.99 17.09
C LYS A 84 4.27 9.61 15.68
N LEU A 85 3.48 8.54 15.57
CA LEU A 85 2.78 8.20 14.34
C LEU A 85 1.76 9.31 14.02
N LYS A 86 2.06 10.11 13.00
CA LYS A 86 1.19 11.16 12.46
C LYS A 86 0.22 10.52 11.50
N GLU A 87 -1.08 10.71 11.75
CA GLU A 87 -2.12 10.27 10.83
C GLU A 87 -2.15 11.18 9.60
N PHE A 88 -2.50 10.58 8.46
CA PHE A 88 -2.78 11.32 7.24
C PHE A 88 -3.98 10.69 6.52
N VAL A 89 -4.65 11.51 5.74
CA VAL A 89 -5.71 11.11 4.81
C VAL A 89 -5.26 11.53 3.43
N THR A 90 -5.42 10.63 2.47
CA THR A 90 -5.17 10.91 1.05
C THR A 90 -6.46 10.76 0.26
N PRO A 91 -6.81 11.70 -0.62
CA PRO A 91 -8.09 11.72 -1.33
C PRO A 91 -8.11 10.81 -2.57
N ALA A 92 -7.29 9.75 -2.61
CA ALA A 92 -7.08 8.89 -3.78
C ALA A 92 -8.31 8.02 -4.16
N GLY A 93 -9.54 8.53 -4.13
CA GLY A 93 -10.74 7.89 -4.69
C GLY A 93 -11.20 6.57 -4.06
N PHE A 94 -10.51 6.10 -3.00
CA PHE A 94 -10.93 4.97 -2.17
C PHE A 94 -12.26 5.27 -1.47
N ASP A 95 -13.04 4.22 -1.23
CA ASP A 95 -14.29 4.34 -0.46
C ASP A 95 -13.97 4.65 1.01
N GLU A 96 -12.92 4.02 1.53
CA GLU A 96 -12.36 4.30 2.86
C GLU A 96 -10.83 4.23 2.79
N SER A 97 -10.14 5.07 3.56
CA SER A 97 -8.68 4.98 3.69
C SER A 97 -8.17 5.44 5.05
N TYR A 98 -7.01 4.94 5.44
CA TYR A 98 -6.33 5.34 6.66
C TYR A 98 -4.80 5.21 6.50
N GLY A 99 -4.08 6.25 6.90
CA GLY A 99 -2.63 6.30 6.80
C GLY A 99 -1.96 6.76 8.08
N GLY A 100 -0.78 6.21 8.35
CA GLY A 100 0.08 6.63 9.45
C GLY A 100 1.53 6.71 9.02
N ILE A 101 2.20 7.83 9.30
CA ILE A 101 3.62 8.05 9.01
C ILE A 101 4.39 8.36 10.29
N LEU A 102 5.59 7.84 10.40
CA LEU A 102 6.53 8.14 11.48
C LEU A 102 7.90 8.38 10.88
N ASN A 103 8.37 9.61 11.01
CA ASN A 103 9.72 10.01 10.62
C ASN A 103 10.61 10.09 11.85
N TYR A 104 11.86 9.63 11.74
CA TYR A 104 12.79 9.56 12.89
C TYR A 104 13.40 10.90 13.29
N HIS A 105 12.90 12.02 12.78
CA HIS A 105 13.43 13.35 13.06
C HIS A 105 13.55 13.64 14.56
N LEU A 106 12.61 13.14 15.38
CA LEU A 106 12.65 13.30 16.84
C LEU A 106 13.78 12.50 17.52
N LEU A 107 14.39 11.53 16.82
CA LEU A 107 15.52 10.73 17.30
C LEU A 107 16.87 11.24 16.78
N GLY A 108 16.90 12.35 16.04
CA GLY A 108 18.13 12.83 15.37
C GLY A 108 18.64 11.87 14.28
N LYS A 109 17.78 10.99 13.76
CA LYS A 109 18.09 10.02 12.70
C LYS A 109 17.32 10.36 11.43
N THR A 110 17.87 9.99 10.28
CA THR A 110 17.20 10.04 8.98
C THR A 110 16.46 8.74 8.70
N GLY A 111 15.39 8.81 7.90
CA GLY A 111 14.50 7.69 7.58
C GLY A 111 13.13 7.75 8.28
N GLY A 112 12.33 6.71 8.07
CA GLY A 112 10.98 6.62 8.60
C GLY A 112 10.22 5.39 8.13
N PHE A 113 8.99 5.26 8.60
CA PHE A 113 8.03 4.29 8.11
C PHE A 113 6.74 5.00 7.74
N PHE A 114 6.05 4.52 6.71
CA PHE A 114 4.63 4.79 6.59
C PHE A 114 3.86 3.51 6.34
N PHE A 115 2.62 3.53 6.80
CA PHE A 115 1.63 2.52 6.55
C PHE A 115 0.40 3.18 5.94
N TYR A 116 -0.25 2.47 5.03
CA TYR A 116 -1.50 2.92 4.43
C TYR A 116 -2.41 1.72 4.17
N THR A 117 -3.69 1.89 4.43
CA THR A 117 -4.73 0.98 3.97
C THR A 117 -5.81 1.75 3.23
N GLY A 118 -6.30 1.16 2.14
CA GLY A 118 -7.38 1.71 1.33
C GLY A 118 -8.34 0.61 0.91
N ARG A 119 -9.64 0.87 0.98
CA ARG A 119 -10.68 -0.02 0.49
C ARG A 119 -11.35 0.60 -0.73
N LYS A 120 -11.50 -0.19 -1.77
CA LYS A 120 -12.31 0.14 -2.94
C LYS A 120 -13.10 -1.12 -3.26
N GLY A 121 -14.44 -1.08 -3.23
CA GLY A 121 -15.29 -2.24 -3.51
C GLY A 121 -14.83 -3.48 -2.75
N ASP A 122 -14.57 -4.59 -3.44
CA ASP A 122 -14.07 -5.86 -2.89
C ASP A 122 -12.54 -5.93 -2.68
N VAL A 123 -11.80 -4.86 -3.01
CA VAL A 123 -10.35 -4.81 -2.88
C VAL A 123 -9.94 -4.05 -1.62
N VAL A 124 -9.06 -4.67 -0.83
CA VAL A 124 -8.31 -4.02 0.24
C VAL A 124 -6.85 -3.92 -0.16
N ILE A 125 -6.30 -2.71 -0.08
CA ILE A 125 -4.91 -2.41 -0.32
C ILE A 125 -4.22 -2.20 1.02
N PHE A 126 -3.01 -2.74 1.14
CA PHE A 126 -2.13 -2.40 2.25
C PHE A 126 -0.73 -2.03 1.73
N ILE A 127 -0.21 -0.90 2.17
CA ILE A 127 1.14 -0.43 1.83
C ILE A 127 1.94 -0.29 3.12
N GLN A 128 3.16 -0.79 3.08
CA GLN A 128 4.15 -0.59 4.13
C GLN A 128 5.47 -0.16 3.48
N ALA A 129 5.99 1.01 3.86
CA ALA A 129 7.33 1.43 3.48
C ALA A 129 8.20 1.66 4.70
N TYR A 130 9.45 1.24 4.59
CA TYR A 130 10.48 1.37 5.62
C TYR A 130 11.77 1.89 5.01
N HIS A 131 12.25 3.04 5.50
CA HIS A 131 13.53 3.61 5.14
C HIS A 131 14.43 3.68 6.38
N THR A 132 15.63 3.13 6.33
CA THR A 132 16.63 3.16 7.41
C THR A 132 17.58 4.36 7.31
N ALA A 133 18.48 4.45 8.31
CA ALA A 133 19.45 5.52 8.45
C ALA A 133 20.29 5.71 7.18
N GLY A 134 20.41 6.97 6.75
CA GLY A 134 21.19 7.36 5.56
C GLY A 134 20.34 7.70 4.33
N LYS A 135 19.04 7.36 4.31
CA LYS A 135 18.09 7.86 3.30
C LYS A 135 17.26 9.02 3.83
N GLU A 136 16.89 9.93 2.93
CA GLU A 136 15.95 11.00 3.23
C GLU A 136 14.63 10.42 3.75
N THR A 137 13.96 11.19 4.60
CA THR A 137 12.60 10.87 5.04
C THR A 137 11.67 10.67 3.85
N ILE A 138 10.71 9.78 4.02
CA ILE A 138 9.66 9.58 3.02
C ILE A 138 8.89 10.90 2.89
N SER A 139 9.01 11.56 1.75
CA SER A 139 8.32 12.81 1.50
C SER A 139 6.82 12.57 1.32
N ASP A 140 6.01 13.59 1.61
CA ASP A 140 4.57 13.53 1.34
C ASP A 140 4.29 13.26 -0.14
N ALA A 141 5.09 13.83 -1.04
CA ALA A 141 4.97 13.65 -2.49
C ALA A 141 5.25 12.20 -2.93
N ASP A 142 6.30 11.57 -2.40
CA ASP A 142 6.63 10.18 -2.74
C ASP A 142 5.54 9.23 -2.24
N ARG A 143 5.11 9.42 -0.99
CA ARG A 143 4.01 8.68 -0.37
C ARG A 143 2.73 8.79 -1.21
N ASP A 144 2.32 10.01 -1.53
CA ASP A 144 1.07 10.25 -2.25
C ASP A 144 1.16 9.74 -3.70
N GLY A 145 2.34 9.83 -4.33
CA GLY A 145 2.59 9.26 -5.65
C GLY A 145 2.46 7.74 -5.68
N LEU A 146 2.98 7.03 -4.67
CA LEU A 146 2.81 5.58 -4.55
C LEU A 146 1.34 5.20 -4.33
N ILE A 147 0.64 5.90 -3.43
CA ILE A 147 -0.78 5.63 -3.17
C ILE A 147 -1.62 5.88 -4.42
N GLN A 148 -1.35 6.97 -5.15
CA GLN A 148 -2.03 7.28 -6.40
C GLN A 148 -1.77 6.21 -7.46
N ALA A 149 -0.54 5.72 -7.60
CA ALA A 149 -0.22 4.65 -8.56
C ALA A 149 -0.97 3.34 -8.25
N VAL A 150 -1.14 3.02 -6.97
CA VAL A 150 -1.96 1.87 -6.56
C VAL A 150 -3.43 2.12 -6.89
N PHE A 151 -3.97 3.31 -6.59
CA PHE A 151 -5.35 3.63 -6.97
C PHE A 151 -5.59 3.57 -8.48
N ASP A 152 -4.70 4.14 -9.29
CA ASP A 152 -4.80 4.13 -10.75
C ASP A 152 -4.81 2.70 -11.32
N THR A 153 -4.17 1.76 -10.61
CA THR A 153 -4.21 0.33 -10.96
C THR A 153 -5.63 -0.23 -10.81
N LEU A 154 -6.36 0.20 -9.77
CA LEU A 154 -7.75 -0.18 -9.50
C LEU A 154 -8.73 0.49 -10.48
N ALA A 155 -8.58 1.80 -10.71
CA ALA A 155 -9.50 2.58 -11.55
C ALA A 155 -9.55 2.09 -13.02
N ARG A 156 -8.44 1.53 -13.52
CA ARG A 156 -8.31 0.98 -14.88
C ARG A 156 -8.91 -0.42 -15.06
N LEU A 157 -9.55 -0.99 -14.04
CA LEU A 157 -10.34 -2.22 -14.17
C LEU A 157 -11.81 -1.96 -14.54
N SER A 158 -12.25 -0.70 -14.54
CA SER A 158 -13.43 -0.19 -15.27
C SER A 158 -14.64 -1.14 -15.39
N HIS A 159 -15.10 -1.70 -14.27
CA HIS A 159 -16.52 -2.05 -14.09
C HIS A 159 -17.18 -1.19 -12.99
N TRP A 160 -16.44 -0.26 -12.39
CA TRP A 160 -16.83 0.42 -11.15
C TRP A 160 -17.16 1.87 -11.50
N LYS A 161 -18.40 2.06 -11.98
CA LYS A 161 -19.06 3.36 -12.12
C LYS A 161 -19.87 3.67 -10.88
#